data_AF-A0A526R9G5-F1
#
_entry.id   AF-A0A526R9G5-F1
#
_cell.length_a   1.000
_cell.length_b   1.000
_cell.length_c   1.000
_cell.angle_alpha   90.00
_cell.angle_beta   90.00
_cell.angle_gamma   90.00
#
_symmetry.space_group_name_H-M   'P 1'
#
loop_
_entity.id
_entity.type
_entity.pdbx_description
1 polymer ?
#
loop_
_entity_poly.entity_id
_entity_poly.type
_entity_poly.pdbx_seq_one_letter_code
_entity_poly.pdbx_strand_id
1 'polypeptide(L)'
;WMDRQSVDRMVEKLVGWDFQQRVANPCIGADRADLVLAGCAILEAIRGVWPSERLRVADRGLREGILSELMADDGVWRSDGRGR
;
A
#
# COMPACT_ATOMS: atom_id res chain seq x y z
N TRP A 1 -1.29 -11.84 -2.19
CA TRP A 1 -0.99 -11.46 -3.58
C TRP A 1 -2.30 -11.36 -4.33
N MET A 2 -2.44 -10.34 -5.18
CA MET A 2 -3.57 -10.13 -6.07
C MET A 2 -3.09 -10.27 -7.51
N ASP A 3 -3.81 -11.03 -8.32
CA ASP A 3 -3.57 -11.05 -9.76
C ASP A 3 -4.02 -9.73 -10.41
N ARG A 4 -3.56 -9.48 -11.64
CA ARG A 4 -3.88 -8.29 -12.44
C ARG A 4 -5.39 -8.02 -12.50
N GLN A 5 -6.21 -9.01 -12.85
CA GLN A 5 -7.65 -8.83 -13.02
C GLN A 5 -8.35 -8.53 -11.69
N SER A 6 -7.86 -9.08 -10.59
CA SER A 6 -8.36 -8.80 -9.24
C SER A 6 -8.12 -7.35 -8.84
N VAL A 7 -6.98 -6.76 -9.24
CA VAL A 7 -6.73 -5.33 -9.05
C VAL A 7 -7.64 -4.49 -9.96
N ASP A 8 -7.80 -4.87 -11.23
CA ASP A 8 -8.64 -4.15 -12.19
C ASP A 8 -10.11 -4.08 -11.71
N ARG A 9 -10.69 -5.23 -11.33
CA ARG A 9 -12.04 -5.29 -10.76
C ARG A 9 -12.21 -4.46 -9.50
N MET A 10 -11.18 -4.38 -8.66
CA MET A 10 -11.21 -3.57 -7.43
C MET A 10 -11.26 -2.07 -7.78
N VAL A 11 -10.42 -1.63 -8.71
CA VAL A 11 -10.39 -0.25 -9.18
C VAL A 11 -11.72 0.14 -9.83
N GLU A 12 -12.22 -0.67 -10.77
CA GLU A 12 -13.51 -0.44 -11.44
C GLU A 12 -14.66 -0.33 -10.43
N LYS A 13 -14.69 -1.18 -9.41
CA LYS A 13 -15.69 -1.14 -8.35
C LYS A 13 -15.64 0.16 -7.55
N LEU A 14 -14.45 0.65 -7.22
CA LEU A 14 -14.28 1.90 -6.47
C LEU A 14 -14.66 3.13 -7.31
N VAL A 15 -14.31 3.12 -8.60
CA VAL A 15 -14.69 4.18 -9.56
C VAL A 15 -16.20 4.21 -9.78
N GLY A 16 -16.86 3.04 -9.80
CA GLY A 16 -18.31 2.94 -9.93
C GLY A 16 -19.09 3.35 -8.68
N TRP A 17 -18.43 3.58 -7.54
CA TRP A 17 -19.09 4.02 -6.32
C TRP A 17 -19.29 5.53 -6.24
N ASP A 18 -20.47 5.94 -5.79
CA ASP A 18 -20.69 7.32 -5.35
C ASP A 18 -19.89 7.61 -4.05
N PHE A 19 -19.89 8.88 -3.64
CA PHE A 19 -19.18 9.31 -2.45
C PHE A 19 -19.71 8.63 -1.18
N GLN A 20 -21.03 8.52 -1.00
CA GLN A 20 -21.63 7.94 0.21
C GLN A 20 -21.32 6.44 0.32
N GLN A 21 -21.30 5.72 -0.81
CA GLN A 21 -20.89 4.33 -0.89
C GLN A 21 -19.42 4.15 -0.45
N ARG A 22 -18.53 5.06 -0.86
CA ARG A 22 -17.12 5.07 -0.41
C ARG A 22 -16.98 5.39 1.07
N VAL A 23 -17.71 6.38 1.57
CA VAL A 23 -17.73 6.74 3.00
C VAL A 23 -18.20 5.56 3.85
N ALA A 24 -19.25 4.86 3.41
CA ALA A 24 -19.83 3.72 4.11
C ALA A 24 -18.91 2.48 4.14
N ASN A 25 -17.86 2.43 3.32
CA ASN A 25 -16.87 1.36 3.37
C ASN A 25 -15.98 1.51 4.62
N PRO A 26 -15.97 0.54 5.56
CA PRO A 26 -15.20 0.63 6.81
C PRO A 26 -13.69 0.80 6.61
N CYS A 27 -13.15 0.34 5.47
CA CYS A 27 -11.73 0.44 5.16
C CYS A 27 -11.33 1.76 4.50
N ILE A 28 -12.30 2.59 4.08
CA ILE A 28 -12.06 3.89 3.44
C ILE A 28 -12.43 5.01 4.42
N GLY A 29 -13.70 5.11 4.80
CA GLY A 29 -14.20 6.19 5.67
C GLY A 29 -14.21 7.57 5.01
N ALA A 30 -14.71 8.57 5.74
CA ALA A 30 -14.97 9.91 5.20
C ALA A 30 -13.70 10.61 4.69
N ASP A 31 -12.63 10.63 5.49
CA ASP A 31 -11.39 11.36 5.18
C ASP A 31 -10.69 10.87 3.90
N ARG A 32 -10.98 9.65 3.46
CA ARG A 32 -10.35 9.03 2.28
C ARG A 32 -11.30 8.83 1.11
N ALA A 33 -12.59 9.09 1.26
CA ALA A 33 -13.59 8.84 0.23
C ALA A 33 -13.35 9.66 -1.05
N ASP A 34 -12.85 10.89 -0.93
CA ASP A 34 -12.45 11.73 -2.06
C ASP A 34 -11.08 11.35 -2.63
N LEU A 35 -10.15 10.91 -1.78
CA LEU A 35 -8.76 10.64 -2.16
C LEU A 35 -8.57 9.27 -2.82
N VAL A 36 -9.44 8.30 -2.52
CA VAL A 36 -9.27 6.91 -2.99
C VAL A 36 -9.25 6.81 -4.51
N LEU A 37 -10.03 7.63 -5.23
CA LEU A 37 -10.04 7.61 -6.70
C LEU A 37 -8.75 8.15 -7.31
N ALA A 38 -8.15 9.17 -6.69
CA ALA A 38 -6.84 9.65 -7.12
C ALA A 38 -5.76 8.56 -6.92
N GLY A 39 -5.87 7.80 -5.83
CA GLY A 39 -5.03 6.62 -5.60
C GLY A 39 -5.20 5.54 -6.67
N CYS A 40 -6.45 5.25 -7.08
CA CYS A 40 -6.73 4.33 -8.20
C CYS A 40 -6.04 4.80 -9.49
N ALA A 41 -6.18 6.07 -9.87
CA ALA A 41 -5.57 6.61 -11.08
C ALA A 41 -4.03 6.52 -11.06
N ILE A 42 -3.39 6.84 -9.93
CA ILE A 42 -1.93 6.72 -9.77
C ILE A 42 -1.50 5.25 -9.91
N LEU A 43 -2.23 4.33 -9.26
CA LEU A 43 -1.93 2.90 -9.34
C LEU A 43 -2.06 2.38 -10.77
N GLU A 44 -3.11 2.77 -11.51
CA GLU A 44 -3.29 2.40 -12.91
C GLU A 44 -2.17 2.94 -13.79
N ALA A 45 -1.77 4.21 -13.61
CA ALA A 45 -0.65 4.79 -14.34
C ALA A 45 0.67 4.02 -14.08
N ILE A 46 0.99 3.72 -12.82
CA ILE A 46 2.17 2.92 -12.46
C ILE A 46 2.12 1.54 -13.12
N ARG A 47 0.97 0.85 -13.07
CA ARG A 47 0.79 -0.47 -13.69
C ARG A 47 0.84 -0.45 -15.21
N GLY A 48 0.53 0.70 -15.83
CA GLY A 48 0.71 0.94 -17.26
C GLY A 48 2.19 1.06 -17.65
N VAL A 49 3.01 1.70 -16.82
CA VAL A 49 4.46 1.83 -17.07
C VAL A 49 5.23 0.55 -16.71
N TRP A 50 4.89 -0.08 -15.58
CA TRP A 50 5.52 -1.29 -15.07
C TRP A 50 4.51 -2.42 -14.92
N PRO A 51 4.17 -3.12 -16.01
CA PRO A 51 3.21 -4.20 -15.97
C PRO A 51 3.70 -5.36 -15.09
N SER A 52 2.85 -5.82 -14.18
CA SER A 52 3.10 -6.99 -13.34
C SER A 52 1.91 -7.95 -13.34
N GLU A 53 2.19 -9.25 -13.25
CA GLU A 53 1.15 -10.29 -13.18
C GLU A 53 0.55 -10.41 -11.78
N ARG A 54 1.32 -10.06 -10.75
CA ARG A 54 0.92 -10.13 -9.35
C ARG A 54 1.37 -8.91 -8.58
N LEU A 55 0.48 -8.38 -7.75
CA LEU A 55 0.71 -7.25 -6.85
C LEU A 55 0.48 -7.69 -5.39
N ARG A 56 1.21 -7.10 -4.46
CA ARG A 56 0.94 -7.27 -3.03
C ARG A 56 1.02 -5.93 -2.32
N VAL A 57 0.23 -5.80 -1.26
CA VAL A 57 0.40 -4.74 -0.26
C VAL A 57 1.53 -5.18 0.65
N ALA A 58 2.45 -4.26 0.96
CA ALA A 58 3.51 -4.49 1.93
C ALA A 58 3.01 -4.10 3.33
N ASP A 59 3.39 -4.87 4.34
CA ASP A 59 3.02 -4.59 5.74
C ASP A 59 3.88 -3.51 6.39
N ARG A 60 4.93 -3.04 5.69
CA ARG A 60 5.87 -2.01 6.13
C ARG A 60 6.08 -0.97 5.05
N GLY A 61 6.28 0.28 5.46
CA GLY A 61 6.48 1.42 4.59
C GLY A 61 7.66 2.29 5.03
N LEU A 62 7.57 3.58 4.68
CA LEU A 62 8.65 4.55 4.88
C LEU A 62 9.05 4.69 6.35
N ARG A 63 8.08 4.71 7.26
CA ARG A 63 8.33 4.85 8.70
C ARG A 63 9.21 3.71 9.21
N GLU A 64 8.88 2.48 8.84
CA GLU A 64 9.63 1.31 9.25
C GLU A 64 11.02 1.28 8.60
N GLY A 65 11.16 1.79 7.37
CA GLY A 65 12.44 1.98 6.70
C GLY A 65 13.35 2.93 7.48
N ILE A 66 12.86 4.15 7.78
CA ILE A 66 13.60 5.15 8.56
C ILE A 66 13.97 4.61 9.96
N LEU A 67 13.03 3.95 10.64
CA LEU A 67 13.32 3.35 11.94
C LEU A 67 14.42 2.29 11.84
N SER A 68 14.38 1.44 10.82
CA SER A 68 15.39 0.39 10.62
C SER A 68 16.78 0.98 10.37
N GLU A 69 16.86 2.11 9.65
CA GLU A 69 18.09 2.86 9.43
C GLU A 69 18.64 3.45 10.73
N LEU A 70 17.81 4.16 11.50
CA LEU A 70 18.21 4.72 12.80
C LEU A 70 18.67 3.65 13.80
N MET A 71 18.00 2.49 13.83
CA MET A 71 18.42 1.35 14.67
C MET A 71 19.76 0.76 14.23
N ALA A 72 20.04 0.75 12.93
CA ALA A 72 21.32 0.28 12.41
C ALA A 72 22.45 1.23 12.80
N ASP A 73 22.22 2.54 12.73
CA ASP A 73 23.18 3.57 13.13
C ASP A 73 23.50 3.51 14.63
N ASP A 74 22.50 3.23 15.46
CA ASP A 74 22.66 3.04 16.93
C ASP A 74 23.26 1.67 17.29
N GLY A 75 23.57 0.82 16.29
CA GLY A 75 24.25 -0.44 16.50
C GLY A 75 23.39 -1.53 17.15
N VAL A 76 22.06 -1.41 17.13
CA VAL A 76 21.12 -2.36 17.75
C VAL A 76 21.36 -3.80 17.26
N TRP A 77 21.78 -3.96 16.01
CA TRP A 77 22.05 -5.27 15.41
C TRP A 77 23.46 -5.82 15.67
N ARG A 78 24.32 -5.09 16.38
CA ARG A 78 25.73 -5.49 16.63
C ARG A 78 25.91 -6.37 17.88
N SER A 79 24.88 -6.57 18.72
CA SER A 79 25.04 -7.27 20.01
C SER A 79 24.87 -8.80 19.96
N ASP A 80 24.49 -9.41 18.84
CA ASP A 80 24.14 -10.85 18.80
C ASP A 80 25.33 -11.80 18.51
N GLY A 81 26.56 -11.29 18.64
CA GLY A 81 27.80 -12.02 18.33
C GLY A 81 28.59 -12.59 19.51
N ARG A 82 28.08 -12.54 20.75
CA ARG A 82 28.78 -13.10 21.93
C ARG A 82 27.90 -14.09 22.70
N GLY A 83 27.71 -15.24 22.07
CA GLY A 83 27.22 -16.47 22.68
C GLY A 83 28.04 -17.66 22.20
N ARG A 84 29.37 -17.62 22.41
CA ARG A 84 30.22 -18.80 22.59
C ARG A 84 30.75 -18.75 24.01
#